data_AF-A0AAQ3HWQ3-F1
#
_entry.id   AF-A0AAQ3HWQ3-F1
#
_cell.length_a   1.000
_cell.length_b   1.000
_cell.length_c   1.000
_cell.angle_alpha   90.00
_cell.angle_beta   90.00
_cell.angle_gamma   90.00
#
_symmetry.space_group_name_H-M   'P 1'
#
loop_
_entity.id
_entity.type
_entity.pdbx_description
1 polymer ?
#
loop_
_entity_poly.entity_id
_entity_poly.type
_entity_poly.pdbx_seq_one_letter_code
_entity_poly.pdbx_strand_id
1 'polypeptide(L)'
;MYIDIEKNSKGNLKIESKVINRLVENVILSVTKIKNIENVSSSIYILDENQLNILATIKVENENLQDLNINEEKIFKAIDKTIIQTISIKPKNINISYIK
;
A
#
# COMPACT_ATOMS: atom_id res chain seq x y z
N MET A 1 -15.01 -1.13 12.51
CA MET A 1 -14.45 -1.42 11.18
C MET A 1 -14.40 -2.93 11.04
N TYR A 2 -15.18 -3.51 10.14
CA TYR A 2 -15.15 -4.94 9.86
C TYR A 2 -14.23 -5.19 8.66
N ILE A 3 -13.30 -6.14 8.81
CA ILE A 3 -12.45 -6.64 7.73
C ILE A 3 -13.05 -8.00 7.37
N ASP A 4 -13.57 -8.13 6.16
CA ASP A 4 -14.09 -9.41 5.68
C ASP A 4 -12.95 -10.22 5.06
N ILE A 5 -12.70 -11.40 5.61
CA ILE A 5 -11.64 -12.30 5.17
C ILE A 5 -12.31 -13.64 4.88
N GLU A 6 -12.70 -13.84 3.64
CA GLU A 6 -13.36 -15.08 3.20
C GLU A 6 -12.33 -16.06 2.63
N LYS A 7 -12.65 -17.36 2.63
CA LYS A 7 -11.95 -18.33 1.80
C LYS A 7 -12.70 -18.49 0.47
N ASN A 8 -11.98 -18.46 -0.66
CA ASN A 8 -12.57 -18.81 -1.94
C ASN A 8 -12.89 -20.32 -2.01
N SER A 9 -13.55 -20.74 -3.08
CA SER A 9 -13.92 -22.15 -3.31
C SER A 9 -12.75 -23.14 -3.35
N LYS A 10 -11.51 -22.65 -3.46
CA LYS A 10 -10.26 -23.44 -3.43
C LYS A 10 -9.55 -23.38 -2.07
N GLY A 11 -10.12 -22.70 -1.07
CA GLY A 11 -9.53 -22.54 0.26
C GLY A 11 -8.54 -21.38 0.40
N ASN A 12 -8.30 -20.58 -0.64
CA ASN A 12 -7.40 -19.42 -0.58
C ASN A 12 -8.09 -18.22 0.07
N LEU A 13 -7.32 -17.40 0.78
CA LEU A 13 -7.81 -16.13 1.31
C LEU A 13 -8.26 -15.21 0.17
N LYS A 14 -9.55 -14.86 0.18
CA LYS A 14 -10.14 -13.83 -0.66
C LYS A 14 -10.11 -12.54 0.14
N ILE A 15 -9.12 -11.70 -0.17
CA ILE A 15 -8.89 -10.44 0.51
C ILE A 15 -9.41 -9.33 -0.39
N GLU A 16 -10.28 -8.48 0.15
CA GLU A 16 -10.74 -7.30 -0.58
C GLU A 16 -9.59 -6.32 -0.84
N SER A 17 -9.56 -5.72 -2.03
CA SER A 17 -8.54 -4.72 -2.40
C SER A 17 -8.44 -3.58 -1.37
N LYS A 18 -9.57 -3.12 -0.82
CA LYS A 18 -9.61 -2.09 0.24
C LYS A 18 -8.75 -2.42 1.46
N VAL A 19 -8.59 -3.69 1.80
CA VAL A 19 -7.79 -4.15 2.94
C VAL A 19 -6.31 -3.99 2.62
N ILE A 20 -5.92 -4.38 1.39
CA ILE A 20 -4.57 -4.20 0.88
C ILE A 20 -4.24 -2.71 0.77
N ASN A 21 -5.18 -1.88 0.30
CA ASN A 21 -5.02 -0.44 0.23
C ASN A 21 -4.66 0.14 1.61
N ARG A 22 -5.49 -0.17 2.62
CA ARG A 22 -5.24 0.30 4.00
C ARG A 22 -3.94 -0.22 4.57
N LEU A 23 -3.54 -1.44 4.24
CA LEU A 23 -2.25 -1.98 4.67
C LEU A 23 -1.10 -1.15 4.11
N VAL A 24 -1.14 -0.85 2.81
CA VAL A 24 -0.13 -0.01 2.13
C VAL A 24 -0.12 1.41 2.70
N GLU A 25 -1.28 2.04 2.86
CA GLU A 25 -1.42 3.39 3.44
C GLU A 25 -0.82 3.46 4.85
N ASN A 26 -1.14 2.51 5.72
CA ASN A 26 -0.57 2.46 7.07
C ASN A 26 0.94 2.23 7.07
N VAL A 27 1.46 1.41 6.16
CA VAL A 27 2.91 1.23 6.00
C VAL A 27 3.57 2.55 5.65
N ILE A 28 3.04 3.29 4.68
CA ILE A 28 3.56 4.60 4.27
C ILE A 28 3.55 5.58 5.46
N LEU A 29 2.45 5.67 6.21
CA LEU A 29 2.37 6.51 7.41
C LEU A 29 3.40 6.11 8.47
N SER A 30 3.65 4.81 8.65
CA SER A 30 4.58 4.32 9.67
C SER A 30 6.06 4.60 9.36
N VAL A 31 6.41 4.79 8.09
CA VAL A 31 7.81 4.99 7.66
C VAL A 31 8.12 6.44 7.28
N THR A 32 7.09 7.26 7.08
CA THR A 32 7.17 8.70 6.77
C THR A 32 6.74 9.54 7.96
N LYS A 33 6.87 10.87 7.86
CA LYS A 33 6.35 11.82 8.88
C LYS A 33 4.92 12.29 8.60
N ILE A 34 4.24 11.70 7.62
CA ILE A 34 2.87 12.09 7.25
C ILE A 34 1.94 11.77 8.42
N LYS A 35 1.24 12.79 8.92
CA LYS A 35 0.39 12.66 10.11
C LYS A 35 -1.03 12.23 9.79
N ASN A 36 -1.54 12.59 8.61
CA ASN A 36 -2.94 12.41 8.27
C ASN A 36 -3.09 11.37 7.17
N ILE A 37 -3.91 10.34 7.41
CA ILE A 37 -4.11 9.24 6.44
C ILE A 37 -4.79 9.71 5.16
N GLU A 38 -5.55 10.80 5.22
CA GLU A 38 -6.18 11.43 4.05
C GLU A 38 -5.15 11.94 3.02
N ASN A 39 -3.90 12.12 3.46
CA ASN A 39 -2.78 12.52 2.60
C ASN A 39 -2.10 11.33 1.93
N VAL A 40 -2.57 10.10 2.16
CA VAL A 40 -2.06 8.90 1.50
C VAL A 40 -3.24 8.14 0.94
N SER A 41 -3.19 7.84 -0.36
CA SER A 41 -4.14 6.92 -0.97
C SER A 41 -3.37 5.85 -1.73
N SER A 42 -3.96 4.67 -1.80
CA SER A 42 -3.38 3.59 -2.58
C SER A 42 -4.44 2.94 -3.45
N SER A 43 -4.02 2.51 -4.63
CA SER A 43 -4.83 1.78 -5.60
C SER A 43 -4.11 0.50 -5.95
N ILE A 44 -4.81 -0.61 -5.77
CA ILE A 44 -4.29 -1.95 -6.00
C ILE A 44 -4.91 -2.49 -7.28
N TYR A 45 -4.05 -2.90 -8.20
CA TYR A 45 -4.42 -3.51 -9.47
C TYR A 45 -3.94 -4.95 -9.49
N ILE A 46 -4.87 -5.89 -9.45
CA ILE A 46 -4.58 -7.31 -9.65
C ILE A 46 -4.83 -7.58 -11.14
N LEU A 47 -3.74 -7.70 -11.90
CA LEU A 47 -3.81 -8.09 -13.31
C LEU A 47 -3.79 -9.63 -13.41
N ASP A 48 -4.24 -10.16 -14.54
CA ASP A 48 -4.36 -11.60 -14.79
C ASP A 48 -3.10 -12.38 -14.32
N GLU A 49 -3.32 -13.57 -13.75
CA GLU A 49 -2.30 -14.46 -13.14
C GLU A 49 -1.80 -14.07 -11.72
N ASN A 50 -2.63 -13.50 -10.85
CA ASN A 50 -2.27 -13.14 -9.46
C ASN A 50 -1.13 -12.10 -9.36
N GLN A 51 -0.94 -11.27 -10.38
CA GLN A 51 0.11 -10.26 -10.36
C GLN A 51 -0.38 -8.99 -9.66
N LEU A 52 0.13 -8.77 -8.44
CA LEU A 52 -0.22 -7.61 -7.63
C LEU A 52 0.62 -6.39 -8.05
N ASN A 53 -0.05 -5.36 -8.57
CA ASN A 53 0.54 -4.07 -8.85
C ASN A 53 -0.04 -3.03 -7.89
N ILE A 54 0.84 -2.23 -7.30
CA ILE A 54 0.50 -1.24 -6.28
C ILE A 54 0.83 0.15 -6.84
N LEU A 55 -0.15 1.03 -6.85
CA LEU A 55 0.04 2.46 -7.06
C LEU A 55 -0.27 3.17 -5.75
N ALA A 56 0.76 3.69 -5.10
CA ALA A 56 0.63 4.57 -3.94
C ALA A 56 0.69 6.03 -4.41
N THR A 57 -0.22 6.84 -3.89
CA THR A 57 -0.29 8.27 -4.16
C THR A 57 -0.17 9.00 -2.83
N ILE A 58 0.86 9.82 -2.70
CA ILE A 58 1.11 10.64 -1.52
C ILE A 58 0.75 12.08 -1.88
N LYS A 59 -0.26 12.62 -1.20
CA LYS A 59 -0.59 14.03 -1.27
C LYS A 59 0.35 14.79 -0.34
N VAL A 60 1.04 15.76 -0.91
CA VAL A 60 1.96 16.65 -0.21
C VAL A 60 1.22 17.97 -0.08
N GLU A 61 0.64 18.21 1.08
CA GLU A 61 0.07 19.52 1.39
C GLU A 61 1.19 20.55 1.55
N ASN A 62 0.93 21.77 2.02
CA ASN A 62 1.85 22.94 2.06
C ASN A 62 3.29 22.74 2.62
N GLU A 63 3.68 21.54 3.01
CA GLU A 63 5.01 21.06 3.38
C GLU A 63 5.86 20.73 2.12
N ASN A 64 7.19 20.80 2.21
CA ASN A 64 8.03 20.27 1.14
C ASN A 64 8.17 18.75 1.28
N LEU A 65 8.32 18.04 0.16
CA LEU A 65 8.63 16.60 0.11
C LEU A 65 9.82 16.21 1.02
N GLN A 66 10.80 17.12 1.15
CA GLN A 66 11.99 16.92 1.98
C GLN A 66 11.65 16.89 3.49
N ASP A 67 10.67 17.68 3.92
CA ASP A 67 10.24 17.79 5.32
C ASP A 67 9.50 16.53 5.78
N LEU A 68 8.86 15.83 4.84
CA LEU A 68 8.11 14.59 5.04
C LEU A 68 8.99 13.34 5.23
N ASN A 69 10.31 13.46 5.06
CA ASN A 69 11.28 12.35 5.14
C ASN A 69 10.91 11.18 4.21
N ILE A 70 10.47 11.50 2.99
CA ILE A 70 10.11 10.50 2.00
C ILE A 70 11.39 9.89 1.44
N ASN A 71 11.63 8.63 1.78
CA ASN A 71 12.64 7.77 1.18
C ASN A 71 11.92 6.63 0.45
N GLU A 72 11.86 6.71 -0.87
CA GLU A 72 11.14 5.76 -1.72
C GLU A 72 11.65 4.32 -1.55
N GLU A 73 12.97 4.12 -1.44
CA GLU A 73 13.55 2.79 -1.25
C GLU A 73 13.10 2.18 0.08
N LYS A 74 13.04 2.99 1.15
CA LYS A 74 12.56 2.57 2.46
C LYS A 74 11.06 2.23 2.41
N ILE A 75 10.26 3.05 1.73
CA ILE A 75 8.82 2.81 1.55
C ILE A 75 8.60 1.53 0.74
N PHE A 76 9.31 1.36 -0.37
CA PHE A 76 9.25 0.18 -1.22
C PHE A 76 9.54 -1.09 -0.42
N LYS A 77 10.67 -1.14 0.29
CA LYS A 77 11.05 -2.30 1.10
C LYS A 77 10.04 -2.59 2.20
N ALA A 78 9.46 -1.56 2.81
CA ALA A 78 8.44 -1.73 3.84
C ALA A 78 7.13 -2.28 3.27
N ILE A 79 6.68 -1.78 2.12
CA ILE A 79 5.47 -2.28 1.44
C ILE A 79 5.68 -3.73 1.00
N ASP A 80 6.79 -4.02 0.31
CA ASP A 80 7.12 -5.37 -0.19
C ASP A 80 7.13 -6.39 0.96
N LYS A 81 7.86 -6.08 2.04
CA LYS A 81 7.94 -6.95 3.22
C LYS A 81 6.57 -7.17 3.86
N THR A 82 5.82 -6.10 4.12
CA THR A 82 4.51 -6.21 4.80
C THR A 82 3.51 -6.99 3.97
N ILE A 83 3.47 -6.77 2.65
CA ILE A 83 2.55 -7.48 1.75
C ILE A 83 2.90 -8.97 1.69
N ILE A 84 4.17 -9.32 1.50
CA ILE A 84 4.61 -10.72 1.48
C ILE A 84 4.26 -11.41 2.81
N GLN A 85 4.49 -10.74 3.95
CA GLN A 85 4.20 -11.30 5.27
C GLN A 85 2.71 -11.44 5.57
N THR A 86 1.87 -10.52 5.08
CA THR A 86 0.45 -10.47 5.44
C THR A 86 -0.42 -11.32 4.52
N ILE A 87 -0.14 -11.31 3.22
CA ILE A 87 -1.01 -11.93 2.21
C ILE A 87 -0.30 -12.94 1.31
N SER A 88 0.99 -13.19 1.55
CA SER A 88 1.79 -14.21 0.84
C SER A 88 1.84 -14.04 -0.68
N ILE A 89 1.70 -12.81 -1.16
CA ILE A 89 1.83 -12.45 -2.58
C ILE A 89 3.00 -11.49 -2.71
N LYS A 90 3.87 -11.72 -3.69
CA LYS A 90 4.95 -10.77 -4.02
C LYS A 90 4.41 -9.68 -4.96
N PRO A 91 4.46 -8.40 -4.59
CA PRO A 91 4.18 -7.31 -5.51
C PRO A 91 5.08 -7.40 -6.74
N LYS A 92 4.49 -7.31 -7.94
CA LYS A 92 5.26 -7.25 -9.19
C LYS A 92 5.81 -5.85 -9.42
N ASN A 93 5.00 -4.83 -9.10
CA ASN A 93 5.38 -3.43 -9.25
C ASN A 93 4.79 -2.60 -8.11
N ILE A 94 5.56 -1.62 -7.63
CA ILE A 94 5.14 -0.63 -6.63
C ILE A 94 5.55 0.74 -7.18
N ASN A 95 4.58 1.56 -7.56
CA ASN A 95 4.83 2.94 -7.99
C ASN A 95 4.37 3.89 -6.90
N ILE A 96 5.17 4.92 -6.64
CA ILE A 96 4.85 6.00 -5.72
C ILE A 96 4.71 7.28 -6.54
N SER A 97 3.58 7.95 -6.42
CA SER A 97 3.31 9.22 -7.08
C SER A 97 3.04 10.30 -6.05
N TYR A 98 3.36 11.55 -6.39
CA TYR A 98 3.17 12.70 -5.51
C TYR A 98 2.22 13.69 -6.16
N ILE A 99 1.25 14.17 -5.39
CA ILE A 99 0.32 15.21 -5.81
C ILE A 99 0.45 16.37 -4.83
N LYS A 100 0.52 17.59 -5.34
CA LYS A 100 0.53 18.82 -4.55
C LYS A 100 -0.90 19.37 -4.43
#